data_AF-A0A2N5A6A9-F1
#
_entry.id   AF-A0A2N5A6A9-F1
#
_cell.length_a   1.000
_cell.length_b   1.000
_cell.length_c   1.000
_cell.angle_alpha   90.00
_cell.angle_beta   90.00
_cell.angle_gamma   90.00
#
_symmetry.space_group_name_H-M   'P 1'
#
loop_
_entity.id
_entity.type
_entity.pdbx_description
1 polymer ?
#
loop_
_entity_poly.entity_id
_entity_poly.type
_entity_poly.pdbx_seq_one_letter_code
_entity_poly.pdbx_strand_id
1 'polypeptide(L)'
;GNGFRRLGDTLRYLQAIEKRLEKMAIDPHRDRAQMLKIESVQQAWQQWLNKLPPNRREDDDVREIRWMIEELRVSFFAQQLGTPYPISDKRVLQAMEQITP
;
A
#
# COMPACT_ATOMS: atom_id res chain seq x y z
N GLY A 1 -1.94 -2.57 18.36
CA GLY A 1 -2.91 -1.54 18.79
C GLY A 1 -4.00 -1.37 17.74
N ASN A 2 -5.23 -1.70 18.13
CA ASN A 2 -6.56 -1.24 17.68
C ASN A 2 -6.68 -0.76 16.21
N GLY A 3 -6.95 -1.68 15.28
CA GLY A 3 -7.37 -1.37 13.90
C GLY A 3 -8.63 -0.49 13.78
N PHE A 4 -9.33 -0.23 14.89
CA PHE A 4 -10.46 0.70 14.99
C PHE A 4 -10.16 2.13 14.51
N ARG A 5 -8.91 2.63 14.66
CA ARG A 5 -8.52 3.95 14.14
C ARG A 5 -8.57 4.04 12.60
N ARG A 6 -8.62 2.91 11.90
CA ARG A 6 -8.55 2.79 10.43
C ARG A 6 -9.86 2.25 9.84
N LEU A 7 -10.95 2.21 10.61
CA LEU A 7 -12.28 1.83 10.09
C LEU A 7 -12.73 2.75 8.94
N GLY A 8 -12.44 4.05 9.04
CA GLY A 8 -12.67 4.99 7.93
C GLY A 8 -11.86 4.66 6.67
N ASP A 9 -10.64 4.16 6.83
CA ASP A 9 -9.80 3.70 5.72
C ASP A 9 -10.35 2.43 5.08
N THR A 10 -11.06 1.59 5.83
CA THR A 10 -11.68 0.37 5.30
C THR A 10 -12.75 0.72 4.26
N LEU A 11 -13.60 1.70 4.54
CA LEU A 11 -14.59 2.20 3.57
C LEU A 11 -13.90 2.83 2.35
N ARG A 12 -12.83 3.60 2.56
CA ARG A 12 -12.05 4.22 1.48
C ARG A 12 -11.38 3.18 0.58
N TYR A 13 -10.88 2.07 1.13
CA TYR A 13 -10.33 0.97 0.33
C TYR A 13 -11.39 0.22 -0.45
N LEU A 14 -12.59 0.02 0.12
CA LEU A 14 -13.72 -0.55 -0.63
C LEU A 14 -14.13 0.35 -1.79
N GLN A 15 -14.22 1.66 -1.58
CA GLN A 15 -14.46 2.64 -2.64
C GLN A 15 -13.35 2.63 -3.70
N ALA A 16 -12.10 2.40 -3.29
CA ALA A 16 -11.00 2.27 -4.24
C ALA A 16 -11.11 1.03 -5.13
N ILE A 17 -11.66 -0.09 -4.61
CA ILE A 17 -11.95 -1.29 -5.39
C ILE A 17 -13.09 -1.01 -6.40
N GLU A 18 -14.16 -0.34 -5.98
CA GLU A 18 -15.25 0.04 -6.88
C GLU A 18 -14.76 0.95 -8.02
N LYS A 19 -13.98 1.99 -7.70
CA LYS A 19 -13.36 2.89 -8.68
C LYS A 19 -12.39 2.18 -9.62
N ARG A 20 -11.72 1.12 -9.14
CA ARG A 20 -10.86 0.28 -9.96
C ARG A 20 -11.68 -0.47 -11.01
N LEU A 21 -12.81 -1.07 -10.63
CA LEU A 21 -13.68 -1.79 -11.57
C LEU A 21 -14.22 -0.86 -12.66
N GLU A 22 -14.63 0.36 -12.32
CA GLU A 22 -15.04 1.39 -13.28
C GLU A 22 -13.90 1.71 -14.28
N LYS A 23 -12.68 1.96 -13.77
CA LYS A 23 -11.53 2.32 -14.62
C LYS A 23 -11.02 1.17 -15.46
N MET A 24 -11.06 -0.06 -14.94
CA MET A 24 -10.62 -1.24 -15.67
C MET A 24 -11.48 -1.47 -16.92
N ALA A 25 -12.77 -1.11 -16.90
CA ALA A 25 -13.63 -1.17 -18.08
C ALA A 25 -13.23 -0.15 -19.16
N ILE A 26 -12.56 0.95 -18.78
CA ILE A 26 -12.14 2.03 -19.67
C ILE A 26 -10.71 1.79 -20.19
N ASP A 27 -9.77 1.43 -19.32
CA ASP A 27 -8.36 1.20 -19.65
C ASP A 27 -7.77 0.02 -18.85
N PRO A 28 -7.97 -1.23 -19.31
CA PRO A 28 -7.45 -2.43 -18.66
C PRO A 28 -5.92 -2.49 -18.62
N HIS A 29 -5.23 -1.89 -19.60
CA HIS A 29 -3.78 -1.94 -19.69
C HIS A 29 -3.13 -1.10 -18.58
N ARG A 30 -3.68 0.09 -18.33
CA ARG A 30 -3.25 0.94 -17.22
C ARG A 30 -3.51 0.28 -15.85
N ASP A 31 -4.68 -0.31 -15.65
CA ASP A 31 -4.98 -1.06 -14.43
C ASP A 31 -3.96 -2.18 -14.20
N ARG A 32 -3.70 -2.99 -15.23
CA ARG A 32 -2.72 -4.08 -15.18
C ARG A 32 -1.32 -3.57 -14.85
N ALA A 33 -0.88 -2.47 -15.46
CA ALA A 33 0.42 -1.87 -15.17
C ALA A 33 0.52 -1.38 -13.71
N GLN A 34 -0.54 -0.78 -13.17
CA GLN A 34 -0.58 -0.35 -11.77
C GLN A 34 -0.60 -1.55 -10.81
N MET A 35 -1.31 -2.62 -11.14
CA MET A 35 -1.31 -3.86 -10.37
C MET A 35 0.06 -4.51 -10.29
N LEU A 36 0.78 -4.59 -11.42
CA LEU A 36 2.15 -5.12 -11.43
C LEU A 36 3.08 -4.34 -10.48
N LYS A 37 2.89 -3.02 -10.36
CA LYS A 37 3.64 -2.20 -9.40
C LYS A 37 3.26 -2.53 -7.96
N ILE A 38 1.97 -2.67 -7.65
CA ILE A 38 1.51 -3.07 -6.32
C ILE A 38 2.07 -4.45 -5.94
N GLU A 39 1.97 -5.43 -6.84
CA GLU A 39 2.47 -6.78 -6.63
C GLU A 39 3.99 -6.78 -6.38
N SER A 40 4.75 -6.02 -7.16
CA SER A 40 6.20 -5.87 -6.97
C SER A 40 6.54 -5.31 -5.59
N VAL A 41 5.85 -4.26 -5.13
CA VAL A 41 6.07 -3.67 -3.79
C VAL A 41 5.66 -4.65 -2.69
N GLN A 42 4.56 -5.38 -2.85
CA GLN A 42 4.13 -6.40 -1.88
C GLN A 42 5.13 -7.55 -1.76
N GLN A 43 5.70 -8.00 -2.88
CA GLN A 43 6.73 -9.03 -2.88
C GLN A 43 7.99 -8.53 -2.17
N ALA A 44 8.43 -7.30 -2.45
CA ALA A 44 9.56 -6.67 -1.77
C ALA A 44 9.30 -6.57 -0.25
N TRP A 45 8.10 -6.13 0.14
CA TRP A 45 7.68 -6.07 1.55
C TRP A 45 7.70 -7.43 2.23
N GLN A 46 7.17 -8.47 1.59
CA GLN A 46 7.18 -9.82 2.18
C GLN A 46 8.61 -10.34 2.36
N GLN A 47 9.49 -10.14 1.38
CA GLN A 47 10.89 -10.53 1.48
C GLN A 47 11.62 -9.74 2.57
N TRP A 48 11.37 -8.43 2.67
CA TRP A 48 11.92 -7.57 3.70
C TRP A 48 11.46 -7.98 5.10
N LEU A 49 10.15 -8.19 5.29
CA LEU A 49 9.56 -8.64 6.57
C LEU A 49 10.14 -9.99 7.02
N ASN A 50 10.39 -10.90 6.07
CA ASN A 50 10.99 -12.20 6.37
C ASN A 50 12.44 -12.10 6.85
N LYS A 51 13.19 -11.06 6.45
CA LYS A 51 14.56 -10.80 6.91
C LYS A 51 14.62 -10.19 8.31
N LEU A 52 13.52 -9.59 8.78
CA LEU A 52 13.47 -9.00 10.12
C LEU A 52 13.39 -10.10 11.21
N PRO A 53 14.07 -9.90 12.36
CA PRO A 53 13.88 -10.72 13.54
C PRO A 53 12.40 -10.81 13.94
N PRO A 54 11.89 -11.97 14.41
CA PRO A 54 10.47 -12.15 14.71
C PRO A 54 9.89 -11.10 15.67
N ASN A 55 10.67 -10.65 16.65
CA ASN A 55 10.28 -9.63 17.62
C ASN A 55 10.12 -8.24 16.99
N ARG A 56 10.83 -7.92 15.90
CA ARG A 56 10.74 -6.62 15.22
C ARG A 56 9.55 -6.53 14.26
N ARG A 57 8.98 -7.66 13.82
CA ARG A 57 7.87 -7.69 12.85
C ARG A 57 6.60 -7.00 13.34
N GLU A 58 6.46 -6.86 14.66
CA GLU A 58 5.32 -6.24 15.33
C GLU A 58 5.53 -4.75 15.62
N ASP A 59 6.72 -4.22 15.37
CA ASP A 59 7.06 -2.84 15.67
C ASP A 59 6.24 -1.86 14.83
N ASP A 60 6.00 -0.68 15.39
CA ASP A 60 5.10 0.31 14.78
C ASP A 60 5.65 0.82 13.43
N ASP A 61 6.97 1.02 13.31
CA ASP A 61 7.63 1.39 12.05
C ASP A 61 7.42 0.33 10.95
N VAL A 62 7.49 -0.96 11.30
CA VAL A 62 7.23 -2.08 10.38
C VAL A 62 5.75 -2.14 9.98
N ARG A 63 4.85 -1.89 10.92
CA ARG A 63 3.40 -1.84 10.64
C ARG A 63 3.03 -0.65 9.76
N GLU A 64 3.71 0.48 9.88
CA GLU A 64 3.48 1.65 9.03
C GLU A 64 3.80 1.37 7.55
N ILE A 65 4.81 0.55 7.23
CA ILE A 65 5.09 0.14 5.83
C ILE A 65 3.87 -0.55 5.20
N ARG A 66 3.18 -1.41 5.95
CA ARG A 66 1.95 -2.05 5.46
C ARG A 66 0.90 -0.99 5.09
N TRP A 67 0.74 0.05 5.91
CA TRP A 67 -0.19 1.14 5.61
C TRP A 67 0.23 1.96 4.41
N MET A 68 1.52 2.21 4.22
CA MET A 68 2.02 2.89 3.02
C MET A 68 1.64 2.14 1.72
N ILE A 69 1.59 0.80 1.74
CA ILE A 69 1.15 -0.01 0.59
C ILE A 69 -0.35 0.21 0.31
N GLU A 70 -1.17 0.31 1.36
CA GLU A 70 -2.59 0.61 1.19
C GLU A 70 -2.82 2.02 0.64
N GLU A 71 -2.04 3.02 1.09
CA GLU A 71 -2.05 4.36 0.48
C GLU A 71 -1.61 4.34 -0.98
N LEU A 72 -0.61 3.52 -1.32
CA LEU A 72 -0.18 3.35 -2.70
C LEU A 72 -1.31 2.81 -3.58
N ARG A 73 -2.10 1.85 -3.10
CA ARG A 73 -3.29 1.34 -3.82
C ARG A 73 -4.30 2.43 -4.08
N VAL A 74 -4.63 3.25 -3.08
CA VAL A 74 -5.55 4.38 -3.25
C VAL A 74 -5.00 5.38 -4.26
N SER A 75 -3.70 5.68 -4.21
CA SER A 75 -3.08 6.60 -5.17
C SER A 75 -3.13 6.10 -6.62
N PHE A 76 -3.13 4.79 -6.86
CA PHE A 76 -3.25 4.25 -8.22
C PHE A 76 -4.69 4.18 -8.70
N PHE A 77 -5.58 3.64 -7.88
CA PHE A 77 -6.94 3.29 -8.33
C PHE A 77 -7.96 4.38 -8.05
N ALA A 78 -7.79 5.18 -7.00
CA ALA A 78 -8.78 6.12 -6.51
C ALA A 78 -8.18 7.48 -6.11
N GLN A 79 -7.42 8.08 -7.02
CA GLN A 79 -6.77 9.40 -6.83
C GLN A 79 -7.68 10.49 -6.27
N GLN A 80 -8.96 10.50 -6.63
CA GLN A 80 -9.94 11.48 -6.15
C GLN A 80 -10.20 11.40 -4.65
N LEU A 81 -9.94 10.24 -4.01
CA LEU A 81 -10.07 10.06 -2.56
C LEU A 81 -8.90 10.68 -1.79
N GLY A 82 -7.81 11.02 -2.47
CA GLY A 82 -6.60 11.56 -1.86
C GLY A 82 -5.84 10.54 -0.99
N THR A 83 -4.63 10.94 -0.60
CA THR A 83 -3.80 10.23 0.37
C THR A 83 -3.37 11.23 1.46
N PRO A 84 -3.19 10.79 2.71
CA PRO A 84 -2.83 11.69 3.81
C PRO A 84 -1.43 12.33 3.65
N TYR A 85 -0.59 11.75 2.80
CA TYR A 85 0.73 12.25 2.44
C TYR A 85 1.11 11.79 1.02
N PRO A 86 2.12 12.41 0.36
CA PRO A 86 2.59 11.97 -0.95
C PRO A 86 3.16 10.55 -0.90
N ILE A 87 2.58 9.63 -1.66
CA ILE A 87 2.98 8.22 -1.72
C ILE A 87 3.40 7.82 -3.15
N SER A 88 4.36 6.90 -3.26
CA SER A 88 4.74 6.21 -4.50
C SER A 88 5.40 4.88 -4.18
N ASP A 89 5.51 3.99 -5.17
CA ASP A 89 6.27 2.73 -5.08
C ASP A 89 7.68 2.97 -4.54
N LYS A 90 8.42 3.93 -5.11
CA LYS A 90 9.76 4.31 -4.67
C LYS A 90 9.81 4.74 -3.20
N ARG A 91 8.81 5.50 -2.72
CA ARG A 91 8.77 5.94 -1.31
C ARG A 91 8.54 4.78 -0.36
N VAL A 92 7.71 3.80 -0.72
CA VAL A 92 7.51 2.59 0.09
C VAL A 92 8.81 1.80 0.19
N LEU A 93 9.51 1.61 -0.92
CA LEU A 93 10.79 0.90 -0.95
C LEU A 93 11.86 1.60 -0.08
N GLN A 94 11.97 2.92 -0.20
CA GLN A 94 12.90 3.72 0.60
C GLN A 94 12.59 3.66 2.10
N ALA A 95 11.32 3.64 2.49
CA ALA A 95 10.95 3.54 3.89
C ALA A 95 11.36 2.17 4.49
N MET A 96 11.28 1.08 3.72
CA MET A 96 11.80 -0.22 4.16
C MET A 96 13.33 -0.21 4.33
N GLU A 97 14.04 0.43 3.40
CA GLU A 97 15.51 0.59 3.49
C GLU A 97 15.91 1.36 4.75
N GLN A 98 15.18 2.40 5.14
CA GLN A 98 15.45 3.21 6.33
C GLN A 98 15.25 2.47 7.65
N ILE A 99 14.37 1.47 7.70
CA ILE A 99 14.13 0.65 8.89
C ILE A 99 15.16 -0.47 9.01
N THR A 100 15.73 -0.90 7.88
CA THR A 100 16.74 -1.97 7.87
C THR A 100 18.07 -1.41 8.39
N PRO A 101 18.67 -1.99 9.45
CA PRO A 101 19.96 -1.54 9.95
C PRO A 101 21.11 -1.83 8.97
#